data_AF-A0A6P3VJC2-F1
#
_entry.id   AF-A0A6P3VJC2-F1
#
_cell.length_a   1.000
_cell.length_b   1.000
_cell.length_c   1.000
_cell.angle_alpha   90.00
_cell.angle_beta   90.00
_cell.angle_gamma   90.00
#
_symmetry.space_group_name_H-M   'P 1'
#
loop_
_entity.id
_entity.type
_entity.pdbx_description
1 polymer ?
#
loop_
_entity_poly.entity_id
_entity_poly.type
_entity_poly.pdbx_seq_one_letter_code
_entity_poly.pdbx_strand_id
1 'polypeptide(L)'
;MAFVQMTGVCLLAVLALGLCAHPEKPFLSRAGVMHNSRPYSSMLTVTNGEQFGDWTWPEMCPPDYFAVGFSLRVESKQYVLDDTALNGIRLICGRNEDRSFLYTVESHTGFYGDWTATQYCPSGYLTSFQLRVESHHGIIRDDTAANNIRFRCSSNPTLEGQGLDWGEYGHWSSECSEGGICGIETKMEEHQGGLDDSTLNDVRFQCCSQQ
;
A
#
# COMPACT_ATOMS: atom_id res chain seq x y z
N MET A 1 -52.13 51.37 34.10
CA MET A 1 -51.82 52.22 32.93
C MET A 1 -50.37 51.91 32.54
N ALA A 2 -49.98 51.48 31.35
CA ALA A 2 -50.67 51.31 30.09
C ALA A 2 -50.06 50.11 29.33
N PHE A 3 -50.86 49.53 28.45
CA PHE A 3 -50.55 48.46 27.52
C PHE A 3 -49.53 48.89 26.47
N VAL A 4 -48.65 47.97 26.06
CA VAL A 4 -48.24 47.85 24.65
C VAL A 4 -48.15 46.36 24.31
N GLN A 5 -49.09 45.90 23.47
CA GLN A 5 -48.99 44.63 22.76
C GLN A 5 -47.96 44.77 21.64
N MET A 6 -47.09 43.79 21.47
CA MET A 6 -46.50 43.51 20.16
C MET A 6 -46.45 42.01 19.93
N THR A 7 -47.27 41.59 18.99
CA THR A 7 -47.37 40.26 18.40
C THR A 7 -46.04 39.89 17.71
N GLY A 8 -45.34 38.90 18.24
CA GLY A 8 -44.18 38.27 17.59
C GLY A 8 -44.57 36.90 17.05
N VAL A 9 -44.62 36.80 15.72
CA VAL A 9 -44.91 35.58 14.95
C VAL A 9 -43.97 34.45 15.36
N CYS A 10 -44.53 33.30 15.73
CA CYS A 10 -43.78 32.08 16.01
C CYS A 10 -43.29 31.49 14.69
N LEU A 11 -42.06 31.83 14.28
CA LEU A 11 -41.38 31.19 13.17
C LEU A 11 -40.92 29.80 13.62
N LEU A 12 -41.70 28.78 13.27
CA LEU A 12 -41.31 27.38 13.35
C LEU A 12 -40.13 27.14 12.39
N ALA A 13 -38.90 27.23 12.91
CA ALA A 13 -37.73 26.72 12.23
C ALA A 13 -37.80 25.18 12.27
N VAL A 14 -38.24 24.58 11.17
CA VAL A 14 -38.06 23.15 10.93
C VAL A 14 -36.56 22.92 10.78
N LEU A 15 -35.90 22.54 11.88
CA LEU A 15 -34.55 21.98 11.84
C LEU A 15 -34.65 20.65 11.10
N ALA A 16 -34.46 20.70 9.78
CA ALA A 16 -34.06 19.53 9.02
C ALA A 16 -32.68 19.14 9.56
N LEU A 17 -32.65 18.26 10.56
CA LEU A 17 -31.48 17.50 10.95
C LEU A 17 -31.17 16.57 9.78
N GLY A 18 -30.61 17.13 8.71
CA GLY A 18 -29.82 16.38 7.77
C GLY A 18 -28.71 15.74 8.58
N LEU A 19 -28.82 14.44 8.82
CA LEU A 19 -27.69 13.61 9.20
C LEU A 19 -26.68 13.74 8.06
N CYS A 20 -25.80 14.74 8.15
CA CYS A 20 -24.54 14.70 7.44
C CYS A 20 -23.85 13.44 7.95
N ALA A 21 -23.96 12.34 7.21
CA ALA A 21 -23.08 11.21 7.36
C ALA A 21 -21.68 11.71 6.99
N HIS A 22 -20.99 12.30 7.96
CA HIS A 22 -19.55 12.45 7.86
C HIS A 22 -19.01 11.01 7.86
N PRO A 23 -18.28 10.58 6.81
CA PRO A 23 -17.60 9.31 6.88
C PRO A 23 -16.65 9.39 8.08
N GLU A 24 -16.93 8.58 9.11
CA GLU A 24 -16.02 8.44 10.23
C GLU A 24 -14.67 8.03 9.66
N LYS A 25 -13.62 8.77 9.98
CA LYS A 25 -12.28 8.43 9.51
C LYS A 25 -11.94 7.03 10.06
N PRO A 26 -11.50 6.10 9.21
CA PRO A 26 -11.19 4.76 9.68
C PRO A 26 -10.09 4.81 10.72
N PHE A 27 -10.21 4.00 11.78
CA PHE A 27 -9.14 3.85 12.74
C PHE A 27 -7.98 3.12 12.08
N LEU A 28 -6.77 3.70 12.13
CA LEU A 28 -5.57 3.13 11.50
C LEU A 28 -4.53 2.81 12.57
N SER A 29 -4.05 1.56 12.59
CA SER A 29 -3.01 1.09 13.51
C SER A 29 -1.90 0.35 12.78
N ARG A 30 -0.65 0.47 13.23
CA ARG A 30 0.44 -0.37 12.68
C ARG A 30 0.39 -1.75 13.34
N ALA A 31 0.25 -2.82 12.55
CA ALA A 31 0.28 -4.19 13.06
C ALA A 31 1.72 -4.63 13.40
N GLY A 32 2.69 -4.20 12.60
CA GLY A 32 4.09 -4.55 12.82
C GLY A 32 4.35 -6.06 12.69
N VAL A 33 5.31 -6.55 13.46
CA VAL A 33 5.69 -7.98 13.49
C VAL A 33 4.76 -8.86 14.35
N MET A 34 3.68 -8.29 14.92
CA MET A 34 2.81 -8.97 15.89
C MET A 34 2.16 -10.25 15.32
N HIS A 35 1.90 -10.27 14.02
CA HIS A 35 1.19 -11.37 13.35
C HIS A 35 2.08 -12.19 12.42
N ASN A 36 3.40 -12.11 12.54
CA ASN A 36 4.34 -12.82 11.66
C ASN A 36 4.21 -14.35 11.72
N SER A 37 3.63 -14.89 12.79
CA SER A 37 3.32 -16.33 12.91
C SER A 37 2.01 -16.74 12.23
N ARG A 38 1.28 -15.81 11.58
CA ARG A 38 0.04 -16.12 10.86
C ARG A 38 0.34 -17.09 9.71
N PRO A 39 -0.35 -18.24 9.62
CA PRO A 39 -0.15 -19.17 8.52
C PRO A 39 -0.62 -18.55 7.20
N TYR A 40 0.10 -18.85 6.12
CA TYR A 40 -0.23 -18.46 4.75
C TYR A 40 -0.26 -19.70 3.85
N SER A 41 -1.08 -19.68 2.81
CA SER A 41 -1.29 -20.82 1.91
C SER A 41 -0.29 -20.85 0.75
N SER A 42 0.15 -19.70 0.28
CA SER A 42 1.15 -19.58 -0.79
C SER A 42 1.88 -18.24 -0.74
N MET A 43 2.93 -18.09 -1.56
CA MET A 43 3.72 -16.88 -1.67
C MET A 43 3.79 -16.44 -3.13
N LEU A 44 3.41 -15.20 -3.39
CA LEU A 44 3.49 -14.57 -4.69
C LEU A 44 4.90 -14.02 -4.91
N THR A 45 5.47 -14.34 -6.07
CA THR A 45 6.77 -13.85 -6.54
C THR A 45 6.65 -13.43 -8.00
N VAL A 46 7.61 -12.64 -8.47
CA VAL A 46 7.78 -12.27 -9.88
C VAL A 46 9.18 -12.65 -10.35
N THR A 47 9.40 -12.71 -11.66
CA THR A 47 10.67 -13.15 -12.24
C THR A 47 11.65 -12.03 -12.55
N ASN A 48 11.19 -10.77 -12.45
CA ASN A 48 11.95 -9.60 -12.87
C ASN A 48 12.46 -8.73 -11.71
N GLY A 49 12.27 -9.13 -10.45
CA GLY A 49 12.94 -8.51 -9.31
C GLY A 49 14.44 -8.83 -9.26
N GLU A 50 15.23 -7.98 -8.64
CA GLU A 50 16.69 -8.07 -8.66
C GLU A 50 17.24 -9.14 -7.69
N GLN A 51 18.38 -9.73 -8.06
CA GLN A 51 19.01 -10.82 -7.33
C GLN A 51 19.86 -10.35 -6.14
N PHE A 52 20.29 -9.09 -6.13
CA PHE A 52 21.06 -8.50 -5.05
C PHE A 52 20.18 -8.08 -3.86
N GLY A 53 20.83 -7.86 -2.71
CA GLY A 53 20.18 -7.59 -1.43
C GLY A 53 19.65 -8.83 -0.71
N ASP A 54 19.19 -8.61 0.52
CA ASP A 54 18.67 -9.64 1.41
C ASP A 54 17.17 -9.48 1.63
N TRP A 55 16.48 -10.61 1.73
CA TRP A 55 15.09 -10.62 2.20
C TRP A 55 15.06 -10.18 3.65
N THR A 56 14.24 -9.18 3.94
CA THR A 56 14.18 -8.58 5.29
C THR A 56 13.12 -9.27 6.15
N TRP A 57 12.52 -8.57 7.12
CA TRP A 57 11.48 -9.19 7.95
C TRP A 57 10.13 -9.15 7.24
N PRO A 58 9.32 -10.23 7.28
CA PRO A 58 7.94 -10.13 6.85
C PRO A 58 7.13 -9.31 7.87
N GLU A 59 6.07 -8.66 7.41
CA GLU A 59 4.96 -8.22 8.27
C GLU A 59 3.63 -8.77 7.72
N MET A 60 2.74 -9.19 8.62
CA MET A 60 1.49 -9.84 8.28
C MET A 60 0.29 -9.07 8.82
N CYS A 61 -0.77 -8.98 8.02
CA CYS A 61 -2.08 -8.50 8.48
C CYS A 61 -2.59 -9.42 9.62
N PRO A 62 -3.35 -8.89 10.59
CA PRO A 62 -4.00 -9.70 11.62
C PRO A 62 -4.94 -10.77 11.03
N PRO A 63 -5.31 -11.82 11.79
CA PRO A 63 -6.29 -12.81 11.36
C PRO A 63 -7.57 -12.15 10.82
N ASP A 64 -8.09 -12.67 9.71
CA ASP A 64 -9.27 -12.18 8.97
C ASP A 64 -9.13 -10.81 8.28
N TYR A 65 -7.93 -10.21 8.33
CA TYR A 65 -7.61 -9.01 7.54
C TYR A 65 -6.81 -9.38 6.28
N PHE A 66 -7.06 -8.66 5.20
CA PHE A 66 -6.37 -8.77 3.91
C PHE A 66 -5.94 -7.38 3.44
N ALA A 67 -4.94 -7.31 2.59
CA ALA A 67 -4.51 -6.05 1.99
C ALA A 67 -5.62 -5.51 1.07
N VAL A 68 -6.29 -4.44 1.48
CA VAL A 68 -7.37 -3.77 0.73
C VAL A 68 -6.87 -2.58 -0.09
N GLY A 69 -5.61 -2.21 0.10
CA GLY A 69 -4.96 -1.09 -0.56
C GLY A 69 -3.48 -1.03 -0.23
N PHE A 70 -2.79 -0.08 -0.82
CA PHE A 70 -1.35 0.12 -0.62
C PHE A 70 -0.95 1.60 -0.79
N SER A 71 0.24 1.92 -0.31
CA SER A 71 0.94 3.20 -0.54
C SER A 71 2.41 2.88 -0.81
N LEU A 72 3.06 3.71 -1.63
CA LEU A 72 4.46 3.56 -1.99
C LEU A 72 5.28 4.65 -1.35
N ARG A 73 6.52 4.35 -0.96
CA ARG A 73 7.49 5.35 -0.54
C ARG A 73 8.42 5.63 -1.70
N VAL A 74 8.36 6.85 -2.23
CA VAL A 74 9.04 7.24 -3.46
C VAL A 74 9.70 8.59 -3.22
N GLU A 75 10.92 8.76 -3.68
CA GLU A 75 11.55 10.07 -3.72
C GLU A 75 11.04 10.88 -4.91
N SER A 76 10.64 12.12 -4.64
CA SER A 76 10.17 13.00 -5.69
C SER A 76 11.36 13.52 -6.49
N LYS A 77 11.18 13.67 -7.82
CA LYS A 77 12.21 14.17 -8.75
C LYS A 77 12.93 15.40 -8.18
N GLN A 78 14.18 15.22 -7.76
CA GLN A 78 15.07 16.33 -7.44
C GLN A 78 15.70 16.76 -8.76
N TYR A 79 15.52 18.02 -9.18
CA TYR A 79 16.00 18.55 -10.47
C TYR A 79 17.54 18.48 -10.68
N VAL A 80 18.31 17.94 -9.73
CA VAL A 80 19.78 17.97 -9.68
C VAL A 80 20.40 16.63 -9.23
N LEU A 81 19.64 15.70 -8.64
CA LEU A 81 20.14 14.44 -8.07
C LEU A 81 19.38 13.24 -8.68
N ASP A 82 20.02 12.08 -8.72
CA ASP A 82 19.48 10.86 -9.32
C ASP A 82 18.07 10.54 -8.80
N ASP A 83 17.17 10.19 -9.73
CA ASP A 83 15.79 9.80 -9.45
C ASP A 83 15.80 8.49 -8.64
N THR A 84 15.71 8.60 -7.32
CA THR A 84 15.79 7.47 -6.40
C THR A 84 14.53 6.59 -6.52
N ALA A 85 14.78 5.29 -6.69
CA ALA A 85 13.81 4.24 -7.01
C ALA A 85 12.73 4.04 -5.92
N LEU A 86 11.88 3.02 -6.08
CA LEU A 86 10.91 2.65 -5.05
C LEU A 86 11.67 2.29 -3.76
N ASN A 87 11.38 2.98 -2.66
CA ASN A 87 12.06 2.78 -1.38
C ASN A 87 11.24 1.93 -0.40
N GLY A 88 9.94 1.80 -0.61
CA GLY A 88 9.10 1.05 0.32
C GLY A 88 7.68 0.84 -0.15
N ILE A 89 7.05 -0.20 0.38
CA ILE A 89 5.65 -0.56 0.11
C ILE A 89 4.96 -0.74 1.45
N ARG A 90 3.84 -0.04 1.64
CA ARG A 90 2.95 -0.18 2.78
C ARG A 90 1.67 -0.83 2.30
N LEU A 91 1.31 -1.96 2.88
CA LEU A 91 -0.02 -2.54 2.68
C LEU A 91 -0.99 -2.00 3.73
N ILE A 92 -2.24 -1.79 3.31
CA ILE A 92 -3.33 -1.42 4.18
C ILE A 92 -4.24 -2.63 4.34
N CYS A 93 -4.29 -3.17 5.54
CA CYS A 93 -5.07 -4.34 5.89
C CYS A 93 -6.46 -3.91 6.36
N GLY A 94 -7.50 -4.50 5.77
CA GLY A 94 -8.89 -4.31 6.18
C GLY A 94 -9.64 -5.64 6.18
N ARG A 95 -10.81 -5.67 6.81
CA ARG A 95 -11.76 -6.76 6.58
C ARG A 95 -12.47 -6.53 5.25
N ASN A 96 -12.97 -7.59 4.64
CA ASN A 96 -13.80 -7.43 3.45
C ASN A 96 -15.08 -6.68 3.82
N GLU A 97 -15.52 -5.75 2.97
CA GLU A 97 -16.73 -4.92 3.12
C GLU A 97 -16.77 -3.97 4.35
N ASP A 98 -15.95 -4.20 5.37
CA ASP A 98 -15.79 -3.35 6.55
C ASP A 98 -14.38 -2.76 6.64
N ARG A 99 -14.30 -1.45 6.37
CA ARG A 99 -13.08 -0.65 6.44
C ARG A 99 -13.09 0.35 7.61
N SER A 100 -13.95 0.17 8.60
CA SER A 100 -14.00 1.02 9.80
C SER A 100 -12.70 0.96 10.61
N PHE A 101 -12.03 -0.20 10.59
CA PHE A 101 -10.75 -0.45 11.24
C PHE A 101 -9.75 -0.98 10.22
N LEU A 102 -8.59 -0.33 10.14
CA LEU A 102 -7.51 -0.66 9.24
C LEU A 102 -6.20 -0.89 10.01
N TYR A 103 -5.38 -1.79 9.49
CA TYR A 103 -3.98 -1.92 9.90
C TYR A 103 -3.03 -1.52 8.78
N THR A 104 -1.81 -1.10 9.12
CA THR A 104 -0.70 -1.03 8.17
C THR A 104 0.32 -2.12 8.47
N VAL A 105 0.89 -2.68 7.41
CA VAL A 105 2.05 -3.58 7.47
C VAL A 105 3.09 -3.17 6.44
N GLU A 106 4.33 -3.17 6.87
CA GLU A 106 5.51 -2.68 6.15
C GLU A 106 6.68 -3.62 6.46
N SER A 107 7.30 -4.21 5.43
CA SER A 107 8.58 -4.88 5.62
C SER A 107 9.70 -3.83 5.82
N HIS A 108 10.95 -4.10 5.42
CA HIS A 108 11.93 -3.02 5.41
C HIS A 108 11.51 -1.94 4.39
N THR A 109 11.58 -0.70 4.82
CA THR A 109 11.33 0.48 4.00
C THR A 109 12.57 1.36 4.10
N GLY A 110 13.11 1.76 2.95
CA GLY A 110 14.28 2.65 2.87
C GLY A 110 14.03 3.98 3.60
N PHE A 111 15.11 4.69 3.91
CA PHE A 111 15.04 5.86 4.80
C PHE A 111 14.47 7.12 4.15
N TYR A 112 14.42 7.18 2.84
CA TYR A 112 14.14 8.37 2.06
C TYR A 112 12.84 8.28 1.26
N GLY A 113 12.39 9.42 0.75
CA GLY A 113 11.13 9.56 0.03
C GLY A 113 9.91 9.73 0.91
N ASP A 114 8.82 10.14 0.26
CA ASP A 114 7.53 10.39 0.88
C ASP A 114 6.54 9.28 0.51
N TRP A 115 5.58 9.02 1.41
CA TRP A 115 4.50 8.09 1.13
C TRP A 115 3.47 8.72 0.19
N THR A 116 3.16 8.03 -0.91
CA THR A 116 2.13 8.43 -1.86
C THR A 116 0.75 8.34 -1.22
N ALA A 117 -0.23 8.99 -1.85
CA ALA A 117 -1.63 8.78 -1.47
C ALA A 117 -1.97 7.28 -1.52
N THR A 118 -2.72 6.81 -0.52
CA THR A 118 -3.13 5.42 -0.46
C THR A 118 -4.14 5.12 -1.56
N GLN A 119 -3.89 4.03 -2.29
CA GLN A 119 -4.80 3.50 -3.29
C GLN A 119 -5.50 2.28 -2.72
N TYR A 120 -6.82 2.21 -2.91
CA TYR A 120 -7.65 1.12 -2.42
C TYR A 120 -8.34 0.42 -3.57
N CYS A 121 -8.53 -0.89 -3.44
CA CYS A 121 -9.53 -1.57 -4.24
C CYS A 121 -10.91 -0.96 -3.94
N PRO A 122 -11.79 -0.72 -4.91
CA PRO A 122 -13.13 -0.20 -4.64
C PRO A 122 -13.91 -1.09 -3.65
N SER A 123 -13.77 -2.40 -3.80
CA SER A 123 -14.21 -3.43 -2.86
C SER A 123 -13.19 -4.56 -2.84
N GLY A 124 -13.30 -5.50 -1.89
CA GLY A 124 -12.36 -6.62 -1.82
C GLY A 124 -10.93 -6.22 -1.44
N TYR A 125 -9.97 -6.98 -1.95
CA TYR A 125 -8.56 -7.02 -1.53
C TYR A 125 -7.63 -7.30 -2.71
N LEU A 126 -6.32 -7.12 -2.52
CA LEU A 126 -5.29 -7.37 -3.52
C LEU A 126 -5.05 -8.88 -3.67
N THR A 127 -4.89 -9.37 -4.90
CA THR A 127 -4.80 -10.81 -5.22
C THR A 127 -3.56 -11.21 -6.02
N SER A 128 -2.95 -10.28 -6.75
CA SER A 128 -1.77 -10.50 -7.60
C SER A 128 -1.03 -9.18 -7.81
N PHE A 129 0.24 -9.24 -8.20
CA PHE A 129 1.05 -8.07 -8.47
C PHE A 129 1.93 -8.20 -9.72
N GLN A 130 2.39 -7.05 -10.21
CA GLN A 130 3.41 -6.89 -11.25
C GLN A 130 4.42 -5.85 -10.77
N LEU A 131 5.70 -6.15 -10.93
CA LEU A 131 6.77 -5.21 -10.61
C LEU A 131 7.28 -4.52 -11.88
N ARG A 132 7.49 -3.20 -11.81
CA ARG A 132 8.14 -2.42 -12.87
C ARG A 132 9.60 -2.24 -12.51
N VAL A 133 10.47 -2.62 -13.42
CA VAL A 133 11.91 -2.69 -13.20
C VAL A 133 12.63 -2.20 -14.46
N GLU A 134 13.69 -1.40 -14.31
CA GLU A 134 14.49 -0.92 -15.46
C GLU A 134 15.33 -2.06 -16.03
N SER A 135 15.12 -2.46 -17.28
CA SER A 135 15.91 -3.54 -17.88
C SER A 135 17.39 -3.16 -17.98
N HIS A 136 18.26 -4.08 -17.58
CA HIS A 136 19.71 -3.98 -17.71
C HIS A 136 20.12 -3.84 -19.20
N HIS A 137 20.35 -2.60 -19.64
CA HIS A 137 20.81 -2.31 -21.01
C HIS A 137 22.32 -2.03 -21.04
N GLY A 138 23.15 -3.06 -20.88
CA GLY A 138 24.60 -2.96 -21.15
C GLY A 138 25.49 -3.80 -20.25
N ILE A 139 26.80 -3.73 -20.49
CA ILE A 139 27.86 -4.47 -19.74
C ILE A 139 28.37 -3.64 -18.53
N ILE A 140 27.87 -2.42 -18.31
CA ILE A 140 28.53 -1.42 -17.46
C ILE A 140 27.56 -0.61 -16.58
N ARG A 141 26.36 -1.11 -16.31
CA ARG A 141 25.40 -0.37 -15.47
C ARG A 141 24.62 -1.34 -14.60
N ASP A 142 25.19 -1.62 -13.43
CA ASP A 142 24.47 -2.20 -12.30
C ASP A 142 23.36 -1.21 -11.88
N ASP A 143 22.38 -1.68 -11.12
CA ASP A 143 21.23 -0.93 -10.59
C ASP A 143 19.92 -1.11 -11.38
N THR A 144 19.41 -2.35 -11.37
CA THR A 144 18.05 -2.68 -11.81
C THR A 144 17.07 -2.57 -10.63
N ALA A 145 16.87 -1.38 -10.07
CA ALA A 145 15.97 -1.20 -8.91
C ALA A 145 14.48 -1.29 -9.31
N ALA A 146 13.62 -1.66 -8.35
CA ALA A 146 12.18 -1.60 -8.57
C ALA A 146 11.72 -0.14 -8.64
N ASN A 147 10.95 0.20 -9.67
CA ASN A 147 10.52 1.58 -9.93
C ASN A 147 9.04 1.80 -9.63
N ASN A 148 8.22 0.77 -9.82
CA ASN A 148 6.78 0.84 -9.57
C ASN A 148 6.18 -0.56 -9.38
N ILE A 149 4.92 -0.61 -8.98
CA ILE A 149 4.17 -1.85 -8.77
C ILE A 149 2.73 -1.67 -9.21
N ARG A 150 2.14 -2.74 -9.77
CA ARG A 150 0.71 -2.86 -10.03
C ARG A 150 0.14 -3.97 -9.19
N PHE A 151 -1.12 -3.83 -8.79
CA PHE A 151 -1.87 -4.88 -8.14
C PHE A 151 -3.20 -5.15 -8.84
N ARG A 152 -3.60 -6.42 -8.88
CA ARG A 152 -4.98 -6.79 -9.15
C ARG A 152 -5.77 -6.79 -7.86
N CYS A 153 -6.96 -6.24 -7.93
CA CYS A 153 -7.97 -6.42 -6.90
C CYS A 153 -8.74 -7.73 -7.16
N SER A 154 -9.36 -8.30 -6.13
CA SER A 154 -10.38 -9.34 -6.27
C SER A 154 -11.64 -8.78 -6.94
N SER A 155 -11.86 -7.47 -6.81
CA SER A 155 -12.73 -6.69 -7.68
C SER A 155 -11.97 -6.17 -8.91
N ASN A 156 -12.66 -5.50 -9.82
CA ASN A 156 -11.99 -4.55 -10.73
C ASN A 156 -11.82 -3.19 -10.02
N PRO A 157 -10.86 -2.31 -10.42
CA PRO A 157 -9.86 -2.46 -11.48
C PRO A 157 -8.48 -2.94 -10.98
N THR A 158 -7.53 -3.06 -11.90
CA THR A 158 -6.08 -3.05 -11.59
C THR A 158 -5.68 -1.67 -11.06
N LEU A 159 -4.87 -1.64 -10.00
CA LEU A 159 -4.30 -0.44 -9.43
C LEU A 159 -2.84 -0.31 -9.84
N GLU A 160 -2.46 0.84 -10.38
CA GLU A 160 -1.08 1.18 -10.71
C GLU A 160 -0.51 2.12 -9.67
N GLY A 161 0.65 1.78 -9.12
CA GLY A 161 1.35 2.58 -8.14
C GLY A 161 1.74 3.95 -8.67
N GLN A 162 1.85 4.92 -7.76
CA GLN A 162 2.37 6.25 -8.04
C GLN A 162 3.90 6.28 -7.89
N GLY A 163 4.58 5.25 -8.43
CA GLY A 163 6.03 5.14 -8.50
C GLY A 163 6.61 5.86 -9.72
N LEU A 164 7.83 5.50 -10.09
CA LEU A 164 8.51 6.03 -11.29
C LEU A 164 8.03 5.31 -12.55
N ASP A 165 8.08 6.01 -13.69
CA ASP A 165 7.66 5.49 -15.00
C ASP A 165 8.81 4.85 -15.79
N TRP A 166 9.98 4.67 -15.17
CA TRP A 166 11.16 4.09 -15.80
C TRP A 166 11.11 2.55 -15.80
N GLY A 167 11.66 1.94 -16.84
CA GLY A 167 11.64 0.49 -17.03
C GLY A 167 10.31 -0.07 -17.52
N GLU A 168 10.16 -1.39 -17.44
CA GLU A 168 9.01 -2.11 -17.97
C GLU A 168 8.38 -3.01 -16.89
N TYR A 169 7.07 -3.25 -17.01
CA TYR A 169 6.39 -4.20 -16.15
C TYR A 169 6.71 -5.64 -16.57
N GLY A 170 7.13 -6.46 -15.63
CA GLY A 170 7.33 -7.90 -15.83
C GLY A 170 6.01 -8.67 -15.97
N HIS A 171 6.09 -10.00 -15.94
CA HIS A 171 4.89 -10.84 -15.90
C HIS A 171 4.13 -10.70 -14.58
N TRP A 172 2.81 -10.90 -14.62
CA TRP A 172 2.00 -11.01 -13.40
C TRP A 172 2.47 -12.18 -12.55
N SER A 173 2.46 -12.00 -11.23
CA SER A 173 2.52 -13.12 -10.30
C SER A 173 1.32 -14.05 -10.49
N SER A 174 1.38 -15.23 -9.87
CA SER A 174 0.15 -16.01 -9.63
C SER A 174 -0.87 -15.18 -8.82
N GLU A 175 -2.11 -15.67 -8.77
CA GLU A 175 -3.19 -15.10 -7.96
C GLU A 175 -3.38 -15.91 -6.68
N CYS A 176 -3.70 -15.23 -5.57
CA CYS A 176 -4.18 -15.90 -4.36
C CYS A 176 -5.54 -16.57 -4.63
N SER A 177 -5.61 -17.90 -4.53
CA SER A 177 -6.77 -18.68 -4.99
C SER A 177 -7.97 -18.70 -4.04
N GLU A 178 -7.73 -18.66 -2.72
CA GLU A 178 -8.77 -18.82 -1.69
C GLU A 178 -8.91 -17.58 -0.79
N GLY A 179 -8.31 -16.46 -1.18
CA GLY A 179 -8.31 -15.24 -0.40
C GLY A 179 -7.41 -14.18 -1.01
N GLY A 180 -6.79 -13.37 -0.17
CA GLY A 180 -6.02 -12.20 -0.60
C GLY A 180 -4.60 -12.19 -0.07
N ILE A 181 -3.84 -11.22 -0.57
CA ILE A 181 -2.55 -10.84 0.00
C ILE A 181 -2.78 -10.43 1.46
N CYS A 182 -1.99 -11.01 2.35
CA CYS A 182 -2.09 -10.79 3.80
C CYS A 182 -0.73 -10.54 4.46
N GLY A 183 0.34 -10.47 3.68
CA GLY A 183 1.68 -10.19 4.18
C GLY A 183 2.58 -9.65 3.09
N ILE A 184 3.66 -9.04 3.52
CA ILE A 184 4.69 -8.47 2.66
C ILE A 184 6.07 -8.80 3.22
N GLU A 185 7.01 -9.07 2.32
CA GLU A 185 8.43 -9.15 2.62
C GLU A 185 9.21 -8.52 1.46
N THR A 186 10.04 -7.51 1.77
CA THR A 186 10.84 -6.80 0.77
C THR A 186 12.28 -7.28 0.80
N LYS A 187 12.91 -7.25 -0.37
CA LYS A 187 14.31 -7.50 -0.57
C LYS A 187 15.02 -6.16 -0.77
N MET A 188 15.99 -5.90 0.08
CA MET A 188 16.66 -4.60 0.17
C MET A 188 18.17 -4.82 0.21
N GLU A 189 18.93 -3.92 -0.39
CA GLU A 189 20.38 -3.90 -0.18
C GLU A 189 20.73 -3.30 1.18
N GLU A 190 21.76 -3.87 1.82
CA GLU A 190 22.28 -3.34 3.06
C GLU A 190 23.05 -2.04 2.79
N HIS A 191 22.80 -1.03 3.62
CA HIS A 191 23.48 0.26 3.54
C HIS A 191 25.01 0.09 3.65
N GLN A 192 25.73 0.26 2.54
CA GLN A 192 27.20 0.09 2.48
C GLN A 192 27.99 1.29 3.02
N GLY A 193 27.32 2.32 3.55
CA GLY A 193 27.94 3.46 4.22
C GLY A 193 28.54 4.51 3.28
N GLY A 194 28.17 5.76 3.49
CA GLY A 194 28.81 6.95 2.90
C GLY A 194 28.17 7.50 1.63
N LEU A 195 27.45 6.67 0.88
CA LEU A 195 26.55 7.08 -0.21
C LEU A 195 25.27 6.26 -0.07
N ASP A 196 24.13 6.88 -0.38
CA ASP A 196 22.79 6.28 -0.31
C ASP A 196 22.79 4.88 -0.91
N ASP A 197 22.11 3.91 -0.29
CA ASP A 197 21.62 2.69 -0.93
C ASP A 197 20.84 1.86 0.10
N SER A 198 19.54 2.11 0.19
CA SER A 198 18.56 1.17 0.75
C SER A 198 17.36 1.16 -0.20
N THR A 199 17.59 0.68 -1.42
CA THR A 199 16.59 0.62 -2.49
C THR A 199 15.82 -0.70 -2.41
N LEU A 200 14.55 -0.69 -2.86
CA LEU A 200 13.75 -1.90 -2.98
C LEU A 200 14.10 -2.61 -4.28
N ASN A 201 14.65 -3.81 -4.16
CA ASN A 201 15.11 -4.61 -5.29
C ASN A 201 14.09 -5.68 -5.70
N ASP A 202 13.38 -6.24 -4.73
CA ASP A 202 12.29 -7.19 -4.98
C ASP A 202 11.27 -7.18 -3.84
N VAL A 203 10.11 -7.77 -4.09
CA VAL A 203 9.06 -7.95 -3.09
C VAL A 203 8.33 -9.26 -3.33
N ARG A 204 7.98 -9.93 -2.24
CA ARG A 204 7.09 -11.10 -2.24
C ARG A 204 5.96 -10.91 -1.25
N PHE A 205 4.82 -11.52 -1.57
CA PHE A 205 3.59 -11.35 -0.80
C PHE A 205 3.05 -12.71 -0.36
N GLN A 206 2.61 -12.82 0.90
CA GLN A 206 1.98 -14.01 1.41
C GLN A 206 0.48 -13.99 1.12
N CYS A 207 -0.07 -15.09 0.59
CA CYS A 207 -1.50 -15.31 0.41
C CYS A 207 -2.10 -16.02 1.62
N CYS A 208 -3.22 -15.52 2.13
CA CYS A 208 -4.00 -16.20 3.16
C CYS A 208 -5.35 -16.62 2.61
N SER A 209 -5.87 -17.75 3.09
CA SER A 209 -7.25 -18.16 2.79
C SER A 209 -8.26 -17.31 3.59
N GLN A 210 -9.41 -17.06 3.00
CA GLN A 210 -10.61 -16.64 3.74
C GLN A 210 -11.09 -17.83 4.56
N GLN A 211 -11.39 -17.60 5.85
CA GLN A 211 -12.03 -18.60 6.70
C GLN A 211 -13.54 -18.62 6.46
#